data_AF-A0A0K0Y2Q3-F1
#
_entry.id   AF-A0A0K0Y2Q3-F1
#
_cell.length_a   1.000
_cell.length_b   1.000
_cell.length_c   1.000
_cell.angle_alpha   90.00
_cell.angle_beta   90.00
_cell.angle_gamma   90.00
#
_symmetry.space_group_name_H-M   'P 1'
#
loop_
_entity.id
_entity.type
_entity.pdbx_description
1 polymer ?
#
loop_
_entity_poly.entity_id
_entity_poly.type
_entity_poly.pdbx_seq_one_letter_code
_entity_poly.pdbx_strand_id
1 'polypeptide(L)'
;MLAVGLLPFLAFGLMALLPMLETSSASEDDTDDLEEPIADDLIDDSDEQDDDDSDDLVDPVDPVDPATLGATFEETEDGINIQFGENETGRLAVVTFVDTQDSASDFLAEHEARYYLVPEGVEWDDNTSETQSVIPGENEWKDETDDLFPVYTLDSFEDHFDLTLLGTVDLLAAGDDSPSSRDMADSLPALTTNADDVDYYYLEENTDGQELITFLREGWLETRNGVTETEVNENTVGTEGSDWLSTSTQGVTLDGAGGDDTLDTSVAGVSFLGGDGNDDINAYTGGASIDGGAGDDTINSANADISGGDGDDSISASDSTISGGDGADNITLNGGGDNNVAYGDAGNDGLSTSATGDVTLYGGAGDDNLSAHLAGNALMAAELFGGDGNDQLNAGNGVIAYGEDGDDSFQADAGATVYGGDGDDTFRVSEMLDNEEGRITLNGGAGADVYEVAVRNPFGDPTDDVYLQIEDFDIDEDILMVGSYGNNADVSEIIILEDPNGAFTDIEVSFELLSGNVETEVATIRLVGTTGFTADLIVAL
;
A
#
# COMPACT_ATOMS: atom_id res chain seq x y z
N MET A 1 23.02 56.14 -16.30
CA MET A 1 22.86 56.02 -14.83
C MET A 1 21.74 55.01 -14.64
N LEU A 2 22.09 53.71 -14.75
CA LEU A 2 22.49 52.78 -13.65
C LEU A 2 21.22 52.22 -13.00
N ALA A 3 20.74 51.02 -13.36
CA ALA A 3 21.31 49.66 -13.09
C ALA A 3 21.31 49.39 -11.58
N VAL A 4 20.73 48.28 -11.07
CA VAL A 4 21.21 46.88 -11.04
C VAL A 4 20.03 46.07 -10.43
N GLY A 5 19.72 44.80 -10.69
CA GLY A 5 20.33 43.71 -11.45
C GLY A 5 19.83 42.39 -10.84
N LEU A 6 19.21 41.53 -11.63
CA LEU A 6 18.98 40.11 -11.31
C LEU A 6 19.88 39.29 -12.25
N LEU A 7 20.64 38.36 -11.68
CA LEU A 7 21.43 37.37 -12.41
C LEU A 7 21.09 35.97 -11.83
N PRO A 8 20.81 34.97 -12.68
CA PRO A 8 20.52 33.59 -12.30
C PRO A 8 21.76 32.69 -12.46
N PHE A 9 21.82 31.56 -11.74
CA PHE A 9 22.71 30.40 -11.96
C PHE A 9 22.28 29.34 -10.92
N LEU A 10 22.23 28.01 -11.14
CA LEU A 10 23.03 27.12 -11.97
C LEU A 10 22.25 25.80 -12.19
N ALA A 11 22.17 25.32 -13.43
CA ALA A 11 21.88 23.93 -13.75
C ALA A 11 23.16 23.31 -14.34
N PHE A 12 23.68 22.27 -13.69
CA PHE A 12 24.61 21.27 -14.25
C PHE A 12 23.77 19.99 -14.32
N GLY A 13 23.63 19.22 -15.41
CA GLY A 13 24.55 18.99 -16.51
C GLY A 13 25.37 17.73 -16.20
N LEU A 14 24.85 16.53 -16.52
CA LEU A 14 25.68 15.34 -16.63
C LEU A 14 25.25 14.48 -17.83
N MET A 15 26.23 14.24 -18.69
CA MET A 15 26.17 13.47 -19.92
C MET A 15 27.34 12.46 -19.86
N ALA A 16 27.06 11.23 -20.29
CA ALA A 16 27.94 10.27 -20.96
C ALA A 16 28.98 9.40 -20.20
N LEU A 17 28.70 8.09 -20.27
CA LEU A 17 29.49 6.99 -20.85
C LEU A 17 30.75 6.37 -20.14
N LEU A 18 30.71 5.02 -20.11
CA LEU A 18 31.77 3.99 -20.28
C LEU A 18 32.65 3.62 -19.04
N PRO A 19 33.37 2.46 -19.05
CA PRO A 19 32.97 1.07 -19.31
C PRO A 19 33.59 0.02 -18.33
N MET A 20 33.19 -1.24 -18.51
CA MET A 20 33.88 -2.54 -18.29
C MET A 20 35.35 -2.58 -17.79
N LEU A 21 35.62 -3.58 -16.92
CA LEU A 21 36.54 -4.75 -17.09
C LEU A 21 37.46 -5.07 -15.88
N GLU A 22 37.74 -6.39 -15.76
CA GLU A 22 38.85 -7.08 -15.08
C GLU A 22 38.70 -7.47 -13.59
N THR A 23 38.40 -8.74 -13.28
CA THR A 23 39.25 -9.96 -13.20
C THR A 23 40.17 -10.04 -11.97
N SER A 24 40.04 -11.12 -11.21
CA SER A 24 41.14 -11.83 -10.53
C SER A 24 40.62 -13.24 -10.21
N SER A 25 41.02 -14.26 -10.97
CA SER A 25 42.27 -15.04 -10.90
C SER A 25 42.27 -16.07 -9.78
N ALA A 26 42.24 -17.33 -10.23
CA ALA A 26 42.38 -18.56 -9.47
C ALA A 26 43.79 -18.80 -8.90
N SER A 27 43.87 -19.73 -7.95
CA SER A 27 45.03 -20.60 -7.68
C SER A 27 44.49 -21.98 -7.29
N GLU A 28 44.66 -22.99 -8.15
CA GLU A 28 45.70 -24.04 -8.07
C GLU A 28 45.45 -25.04 -6.93
N ASP A 29 45.23 -26.33 -7.23
CA ASP A 29 46.34 -27.27 -7.41
C ASP A 29 45.85 -28.66 -7.86
N ASP A 30 46.77 -29.36 -8.50
CA ASP A 30 46.74 -30.54 -9.35
C ASP A 30 46.27 -31.86 -8.70
N THR A 31 45.79 -32.77 -9.55
CA THR A 31 46.50 -34.05 -9.81
C THR A 31 46.00 -34.73 -11.09
N ASP A 32 46.90 -34.80 -12.06
CA ASP A 32 46.93 -35.72 -13.20
C ASP A 32 46.75 -37.18 -12.76
N ASP A 33 46.00 -37.96 -13.55
CA ASP A 33 46.47 -39.29 -13.95
C ASP A 33 46.01 -39.61 -15.38
N LEU A 34 47.02 -39.76 -16.24
CA LEU A 34 46.98 -40.11 -17.65
C LEU A 34 46.97 -41.63 -17.81
N GLU A 35 46.02 -42.20 -18.56
CA GLU A 35 46.30 -43.36 -19.43
C GLU A 35 45.46 -43.26 -20.72
N GLU A 36 46.14 -43.02 -21.85
CA GLU A 36 45.66 -43.31 -23.21
C GLU A 36 46.11 -44.75 -23.66
N PRO A 37 46.00 -45.17 -24.94
CA PRO A 37 44.82 -45.64 -25.67
C PRO A 37 45.10 -46.99 -26.39
N ILE A 38 44.12 -47.78 -26.84
CA ILE A 38 44.36 -48.78 -27.91
C ILE A 38 43.14 -48.95 -28.82
N ALA A 39 43.45 -48.99 -30.11
CA ALA A 39 42.64 -48.84 -31.31
C ALA A 39 41.94 -50.11 -31.86
N ASP A 40 41.12 -49.85 -32.89
CA ASP A 40 40.77 -50.67 -34.07
C ASP A 40 39.93 -51.94 -33.90
N ASP A 41 38.70 -51.95 -34.44
CA ASP A 41 38.45 -52.52 -35.78
C ASP A 41 36.97 -52.36 -36.23
N LEU A 42 36.79 -51.63 -37.34
CA LEU A 42 36.06 -52.02 -38.57
C LEU A 42 34.57 -52.45 -38.60
N ILE A 43 33.83 -51.69 -39.44
CA ILE A 43 32.77 -52.08 -40.42
C ILE A 43 31.29 -51.88 -39.99
N ASP A 44 30.75 -50.75 -40.46
CA ASP A 44 29.56 -50.57 -41.33
C ASP A 44 28.60 -51.77 -41.49
N ASP A 45 27.39 -51.62 -40.95
CA ASP A 45 26.15 -51.85 -41.70
C ASP A 45 24.98 -51.25 -40.89
N SER A 46 24.29 -50.30 -41.54
CA SER A 46 22.92 -49.83 -41.33
C SER A 46 22.11 -50.46 -40.19
N ASP A 47 21.58 -49.63 -39.30
CA ASP A 47 20.14 -49.57 -39.04
C ASP A 47 19.81 -48.19 -38.44
N GLU A 48 18.87 -47.52 -39.10
CA GLU A 48 18.25 -46.25 -38.72
C GLU A 48 17.53 -46.41 -37.37
N GLN A 49 17.88 -45.58 -36.41
CA GLN A 49 16.96 -45.13 -35.36
C GLN A 49 17.35 -43.67 -35.09
N ASP A 50 16.66 -42.79 -35.82
CA ASP A 50 16.52 -41.40 -35.43
C ASP A 50 15.76 -41.40 -34.09
N ASP A 51 16.48 -41.09 -33.02
CA ASP A 51 15.89 -40.64 -31.76
C ASP A 51 15.41 -39.21 -32.01
N ASP A 52 14.19 -39.10 -32.54
CA ASP A 52 13.39 -37.87 -32.59
C ASP A 52 12.37 -37.97 -31.45
N ASP A 53 12.86 -37.87 -30.22
CA ASP A 53 12.02 -37.45 -29.09
C ASP A 53 12.10 -35.91 -29.06
N SER A 54 11.52 -35.28 -30.09
CA SER A 54 10.88 -33.99 -29.87
C SER A 54 9.75 -34.27 -28.88
N ASP A 55 9.82 -33.68 -27.71
CA ASP A 55 8.65 -33.55 -26.85
C ASP A 55 7.54 -32.97 -27.74
N ASP A 56 6.59 -33.83 -28.12
CA ASP A 56 5.41 -33.49 -28.90
C ASP A 56 4.63 -32.48 -28.04
N LEU A 57 4.91 -31.19 -28.27
CA LEU A 57 3.88 -30.16 -28.19
C LEU A 57 2.67 -30.77 -28.91
N VAL A 58 1.55 -30.91 -28.22
CA VAL A 58 0.32 -31.29 -28.91
C VAL A 58 0.03 -30.12 -29.85
N ASP A 59 0.37 -30.31 -31.13
CA ASP A 59 0.14 -29.33 -32.18
C ASP A 59 -1.34 -28.95 -32.13
N PRO A 60 -1.68 -27.65 -32.12
CA PRO A 60 -3.08 -27.24 -32.13
C PRO A 60 -3.78 -27.77 -33.38
N VAL A 61 -5.11 -27.97 -33.29
CA VAL A 61 -5.92 -28.39 -34.43
C VAL A 61 -5.62 -27.49 -35.65
N ASP A 62 -5.14 -28.09 -36.74
CA ASP A 62 -4.89 -27.36 -37.99
C ASP A 62 -6.18 -26.62 -38.44
N PRO A 63 -6.11 -25.32 -38.80
CA PRO A 63 -7.25 -24.61 -39.33
C PRO A 63 -7.86 -25.35 -40.52
N VAL A 64 -9.18 -25.59 -40.47
CA VAL A 64 -9.86 -26.24 -41.59
C VAL A 64 -9.87 -25.30 -42.79
N ASP A 65 -9.76 -25.83 -44.02
CA ASP A 65 -9.93 -25.00 -45.22
C ASP A 65 -11.33 -24.37 -45.22
N PRO A 66 -11.47 -23.05 -45.02
CA PRO A 66 -12.78 -22.39 -44.87
C PRO A 66 -13.66 -22.57 -46.11
N ALA A 67 -13.05 -22.80 -47.29
CA ALA A 67 -13.78 -23.05 -48.52
C ALA A 67 -14.65 -24.33 -48.47
N THR A 68 -14.33 -25.26 -47.56
CA THR A 68 -15.15 -26.47 -47.32
C THR A 68 -16.49 -26.16 -46.65
N LEU A 69 -16.56 -25.05 -45.91
CA LEU A 69 -17.76 -24.49 -45.26
C LEU A 69 -18.43 -23.41 -46.13
N GLY A 70 -17.88 -23.15 -47.33
CA GLY A 70 -18.29 -22.00 -48.15
C GLY A 70 -17.95 -20.65 -47.50
N ALA A 71 -17.02 -20.63 -46.56
CA ALA A 71 -16.53 -19.45 -45.87
C ALA A 71 -15.17 -18.97 -46.46
N THR A 72 -14.71 -17.80 -46.03
CA THR A 72 -13.36 -17.28 -46.30
C THR A 72 -12.70 -16.80 -45.02
N PHE A 73 -11.41 -17.03 -44.89
CA PHE A 73 -10.54 -16.38 -43.90
C PHE A 73 -9.39 -15.72 -44.67
N GLU A 74 -9.28 -14.40 -44.59
CA GLU A 74 -8.24 -13.64 -45.28
C GLU A 74 -7.58 -12.64 -44.33
N GLU A 75 -6.30 -12.82 -44.07
CA GLU A 75 -5.46 -11.83 -43.41
C GLU A 75 -4.99 -10.79 -44.43
N THR A 76 -5.22 -9.51 -44.14
CA THR A 76 -4.87 -8.38 -45.00
C THR A 76 -4.04 -7.35 -44.24
N GLU A 77 -3.42 -6.40 -44.97
CA GLU A 77 -2.72 -5.26 -44.36
C GLU A 77 -3.65 -4.36 -43.51
N ASP A 78 -4.96 -4.42 -43.75
CA ASP A 78 -5.98 -3.64 -43.05
C ASP A 78 -6.69 -4.44 -41.92
N GLY A 79 -6.31 -5.71 -41.68
CA GLY A 79 -6.91 -6.59 -40.66
C GLY A 79 -7.42 -7.93 -41.20
N ILE A 80 -8.31 -8.58 -40.45
CA ILE A 80 -8.87 -9.91 -40.75
C ILE A 80 -10.24 -9.78 -41.42
N ASN A 81 -10.45 -10.50 -42.54
CA ASN A 81 -11.73 -10.55 -43.25
C ASN A 81 -12.28 -11.98 -43.27
N ILE A 82 -13.44 -12.18 -42.62
CA ILE A 82 -14.12 -13.48 -42.53
C ILE A 82 -15.49 -13.38 -43.19
N GLN A 83 -15.76 -14.21 -44.19
CA GLN A 83 -17.09 -14.30 -44.81
C GLN A 83 -17.65 -15.70 -44.61
N PHE A 84 -18.78 -15.83 -43.92
CA PHE A 84 -19.51 -17.07 -43.77
C PHE A 84 -20.34 -17.41 -45.01
N GLY A 85 -20.44 -18.70 -45.32
CA GLY A 85 -21.29 -19.20 -46.40
C GLY A 85 -22.78 -19.02 -46.09
N GLU A 86 -23.62 -18.94 -47.11
CA GLU A 86 -25.08 -18.68 -46.97
C GLU A 86 -25.85 -19.71 -46.11
N ASN A 87 -25.23 -20.84 -45.74
CA ASN A 87 -25.84 -21.88 -44.92
C ASN A 87 -25.21 -22.01 -43.53
N GLU A 88 -24.17 -21.23 -43.23
CA GLU A 88 -23.55 -21.20 -41.90
C GLU A 88 -24.42 -20.36 -40.97
N THR A 89 -24.77 -20.94 -39.82
CA THR A 89 -25.74 -20.36 -38.86
C THR A 89 -25.18 -20.29 -37.44
N GLY A 90 -23.93 -20.71 -37.24
CA GLY A 90 -23.19 -20.56 -35.99
C GLY A 90 -22.70 -19.13 -35.78
N ARG A 91 -22.14 -18.87 -34.58
CA ARG A 91 -21.53 -17.58 -34.21
C ARG A 91 -20.01 -17.62 -34.40
N LEU A 92 -19.40 -16.45 -34.54
CA LEU A 92 -17.95 -16.31 -34.55
C LEU A 92 -17.46 -16.04 -33.14
N ALA A 93 -16.56 -16.88 -32.63
CA ALA A 93 -15.81 -16.61 -31.40
C ALA A 93 -14.36 -16.28 -31.73
N VAL A 94 -13.85 -15.19 -31.19
CA VAL A 94 -12.44 -14.79 -31.27
C VAL A 94 -11.82 -15.02 -29.91
N VAL A 95 -10.88 -15.95 -29.82
CA VAL A 95 -10.23 -16.32 -28.57
C VAL A 95 -8.80 -15.81 -28.62
N THR A 96 -8.44 -14.86 -27.75
CA THR A 96 -7.03 -14.56 -27.48
C THR A 96 -6.53 -15.65 -26.54
N PHE A 97 -5.63 -16.46 -27.07
CA PHE A 97 -5.04 -17.60 -26.40
C PHE A 97 -3.62 -17.26 -25.95
N VAL A 98 -3.29 -17.59 -24.71
CA VAL A 98 -1.95 -17.45 -24.14
C VAL A 98 -1.51 -18.79 -23.58
N ASP A 99 -0.37 -19.29 -24.05
CA ASP A 99 0.33 -20.44 -23.48
C ASP A 99 1.56 -19.95 -22.70
N THR A 100 1.59 -20.22 -21.40
CA THR A 100 2.71 -19.86 -20.52
C THR A 100 3.48 -21.11 -20.05
N GLN A 101 4.73 -21.26 -20.51
CA GLN A 101 5.62 -22.34 -20.06
C GLN A 101 6.15 -22.11 -18.63
N ASP A 102 6.27 -23.17 -17.82
CA ASP A 102 6.81 -23.11 -16.43
C ASP A 102 8.28 -23.60 -16.33
N SER A 103 9.01 -23.67 -17.45
CA SER A 103 10.41 -24.09 -17.43
C SER A 103 11.42 -22.93 -17.35
N ALA A 104 12.40 -23.06 -16.46
CA ALA A 104 13.41 -22.03 -16.19
C ALA A 104 14.44 -21.80 -17.33
N SER A 105 14.34 -22.50 -18.47
CA SER A 105 15.37 -22.48 -19.53
C SER A 105 14.95 -21.87 -20.86
N ASP A 106 13.67 -21.79 -21.21
CA ASP A 106 13.20 -21.11 -22.41
C ASP A 106 11.77 -20.60 -22.17
N PHE A 107 11.63 -19.29 -21.93
CA PHE A 107 10.32 -18.63 -21.79
C PHE A 107 9.86 -18.17 -23.17
N LEU A 108 9.00 -18.96 -23.81
CA LEU A 108 8.29 -18.59 -25.03
C LEU A 108 6.80 -18.60 -24.68
N ALA A 109 6.27 -17.43 -24.31
CA ALA A 109 4.83 -17.28 -24.22
C ALA A 109 4.29 -17.16 -25.66
N GLU A 110 3.40 -18.05 -26.06
CA GLU A 110 2.68 -17.91 -27.32
C GLU A 110 1.44 -17.06 -27.07
N HIS A 111 1.23 -16.04 -27.90
CA HIS A 111 0.09 -15.15 -27.80
C HIS A 111 -0.54 -15.05 -29.18
N GLU A 112 -1.72 -15.63 -29.34
CA GLU A 112 -2.37 -15.64 -30.64
C GLU A 112 -3.88 -15.40 -30.51
N ALA A 113 -4.46 -14.86 -31.57
CA ALA A 113 -5.89 -14.79 -31.75
C ALA A 113 -6.37 -15.94 -32.62
N ARG A 114 -7.27 -16.77 -32.08
CA ARG A 114 -7.91 -17.88 -32.78
C ARG A 114 -9.34 -17.52 -33.15
N TYR A 115 -9.74 -17.83 -34.37
CA TYR A 115 -11.07 -17.51 -34.89
C TYR A 115 -11.87 -18.79 -35.11
N TYR A 116 -12.89 -19.01 -34.29
CA TYR A 116 -13.72 -20.22 -34.31
C TYR A 116 -15.12 -19.96 -34.85
N LEU A 117 -15.61 -20.89 -35.67
CA LEU A 117 -17.04 -21.06 -35.89
C LEU A 117 -17.59 -21.95 -34.76
N VAL A 118 -18.50 -21.39 -33.97
CA VAL A 118 -19.17 -22.08 -32.87
C VAL A 118 -20.54 -22.58 -33.35
N PRO A 119 -20.88 -23.89 -33.19
CA PRO A 119 -22.15 -24.44 -33.63
C PRO A 119 -23.40 -23.78 -33.00
N GLU A 120 -24.53 -23.83 -33.71
CA GLU A 120 -25.80 -23.29 -33.20
C GLU A 120 -26.23 -24.02 -31.91
N GLY A 121 -26.54 -23.26 -30.85
CA GLY A 121 -27.01 -23.77 -29.57
C GLY A 121 -25.90 -24.11 -28.56
N VAL A 122 -24.63 -23.87 -28.89
CA VAL A 122 -23.52 -23.89 -27.94
C VAL A 122 -23.40 -22.52 -27.28
N GLU A 123 -23.63 -22.50 -25.97
CA GLU A 123 -23.52 -21.32 -25.11
C GLU A 123 -22.43 -21.60 -24.07
N TRP A 124 -21.60 -20.60 -23.80
CA TRP A 124 -20.64 -20.62 -22.70
C TRP A 124 -21.14 -19.65 -21.63
N ASP A 125 -21.13 -20.10 -20.37
CA ASP A 125 -21.51 -19.23 -19.25
C ASP A 125 -20.54 -18.04 -19.17
N ASP A 126 -21.08 -16.85 -18.90
CA ASP A 126 -20.26 -15.66 -18.67
C ASP A 126 -19.50 -15.82 -17.34
N ASN A 127 -18.17 -15.70 -17.41
CA ASN A 127 -17.29 -15.70 -16.23
C ASN A 127 -16.98 -14.27 -15.76
N THR A 128 -16.62 -14.16 -14.48
CA THR A 128 -16.20 -12.93 -13.78
C THR A 128 -14.74 -13.07 -13.31
N SER A 129 -14.12 -12.02 -12.75
CA SER A 129 -12.78 -12.14 -12.13
C SER A 129 -12.69 -13.30 -11.13
N GLU A 130 -13.75 -13.55 -10.36
CA GLU A 130 -13.75 -14.56 -9.30
C GLU A 130 -13.97 -15.98 -9.84
N THR A 131 -14.66 -16.11 -10.98
CA THR A 131 -14.98 -17.41 -11.59
C THR A 131 -14.13 -17.72 -12.81
N GLN A 132 -13.10 -16.91 -13.10
CA GLN A 132 -12.26 -17.04 -14.29
C GLN A 132 -11.58 -18.41 -14.42
N SER A 133 -11.33 -19.10 -13.30
CA SER A 133 -10.76 -20.46 -13.29
C SER A 133 -11.77 -21.58 -13.53
N VAL A 134 -13.05 -21.27 -13.78
CA VAL A 134 -14.07 -22.26 -14.10
C VAL A 134 -14.17 -22.39 -15.61
N ILE A 135 -13.67 -23.51 -16.16
CA ILE A 135 -13.67 -23.73 -17.61
C ILE A 135 -15.06 -24.23 -18.05
N PRO A 136 -15.68 -23.67 -19.12
CA PRO A 136 -16.98 -24.10 -19.59
C PRO A 136 -17.05 -25.61 -19.84
N GLY A 137 -18.07 -26.25 -19.30
CA GLY A 137 -18.29 -27.69 -19.46
C GLY A 137 -17.28 -28.57 -18.71
N GLU A 138 -16.31 -28.03 -17.97
CA GLU A 138 -15.19 -28.80 -17.38
C GLU A 138 -15.61 -30.10 -16.70
N ASN A 139 -16.79 -30.14 -16.07
CA ASN A 139 -17.32 -31.27 -15.31
C ASN A 139 -17.93 -32.39 -16.19
N GLU A 140 -18.12 -32.15 -17.47
CA GLU A 140 -18.78 -33.05 -18.41
C GLU A 140 -17.81 -33.95 -19.17
N TRP A 141 -16.56 -33.51 -19.33
CA TRP A 141 -15.51 -34.16 -20.11
C TRP A 141 -14.25 -34.45 -19.28
N LYS A 142 -14.37 -34.39 -17.93
CA LYS A 142 -13.31 -34.84 -17.00
C LYS A 142 -12.92 -36.28 -17.34
N ASP A 143 -11.67 -36.48 -17.71
CA ASP A 143 -11.10 -37.82 -17.79
C ASP A 143 -10.86 -38.33 -16.36
N GLU A 144 -11.76 -39.18 -15.86
CA GLU A 144 -11.64 -39.83 -14.54
C GLU A 144 -10.46 -40.83 -14.46
N THR A 145 -9.63 -40.96 -15.50
CA THR A 145 -8.54 -41.95 -15.54
C THR A 145 -7.19 -41.48 -15.02
N ASP A 146 -6.98 -40.17 -14.83
CA ASP A 146 -5.80 -39.61 -14.14
C ASP A 146 -6.18 -38.99 -12.78
N ASP A 147 -6.17 -39.82 -11.73
CA ASP A 147 -6.55 -39.47 -10.36
C ASP A 147 -5.63 -38.40 -9.71
N LEU A 148 -4.53 -38.00 -10.36
CA LEU A 148 -3.52 -37.11 -9.76
C LEU A 148 -3.58 -35.67 -10.29
N PHE A 149 -3.95 -35.45 -11.56
CA PHE A 149 -4.11 -34.12 -12.17
C PHE A 149 -5.10 -34.22 -13.35
N PRO A 150 -6.36 -33.79 -13.23
CA PRO A 150 -7.25 -33.70 -14.38
C PRO A 150 -6.73 -32.63 -15.34
N VAL A 151 -6.29 -33.04 -16.53
CA VAL A 151 -5.68 -32.20 -17.56
C VAL A 151 -6.80 -31.66 -18.47
N TYR A 152 -7.05 -30.35 -18.47
CA TYR A 152 -8.01 -29.70 -19.38
C TYR A 152 -7.21 -29.01 -20.49
N THR A 153 -7.14 -29.59 -21.69
CA THR A 153 -6.40 -28.99 -22.81
C THR A 153 -7.32 -28.19 -23.74
N LEU A 154 -6.76 -27.24 -24.48
CA LEU A 154 -7.44 -26.52 -25.55
C LEU A 154 -8.07 -27.49 -26.57
N ASP A 155 -7.35 -28.51 -27.01
CA ASP A 155 -7.87 -29.52 -27.93
C ASP A 155 -9.13 -30.20 -27.41
N SER A 156 -9.12 -30.55 -26.13
CA SER A 156 -10.25 -31.22 -25.50
C SER A 156 -11.44 -30.27 -25.33
N PHE A 157 -11.19 -28.97 -25.14
CA PHE A 157 -12.22 -27.92 -25.17
C PHE A 157 -12.83 -27.74 -26.56
N GLU A 158 -11.98 -27.66 -27.59
CA GLU A 158 -12.40 -27.55 -28.99
C GLU A 158 -13.24 -28.75 -29.42
N ASP A 159 -12.81 -29.97 -29.09
CA ASP A 159 -13.50 -31.22 -29.39
C ASP A 159 -14.84 -31.33 -28.64
N HIS A 160 -14.90 -30.96 -27.36
CA HIS A 160 -16.12 -31.05 -26.55
C HIS A 160 -17.24 -30.15 -27.08
N PHE A 161 -16.89 -28.96 -27.55
CA PHE A 161 -17.83 -27.98 -28.09
C PHE A 161 -18.01 -28.05 -29.62
N ASP A 162 -17.35 -29.01 -30.30
CA ASP A 162 -17.39 -29.18 -31.77
C ASP A 162 -17.00 -27.87 -32.50
N LEU A 163 -15.96 -27.20 -31.99
CA LEU A 163 -15.48 -25.94 -32.53
C LEU A 163 -14.75 -26.15 -33.85
N THR A 164 -14.93 -25.20 -34.77
CA THR A 164 -14.24 -25.23 -36.05
C THR A 164 -13.27 -24.06 -36.17
N LEU A 165 -11.97 -24.32 -36.08
CA LEU A 165 -10.93 -23.30 -36.23
C LEU A 165 -10.81 -22.83 -37.68
N LEU A 166 -11.04 -21.53 -37.91
CA LEU A 166 -11.00 -20.89 -39.23
C LEU A 166 -9.63 -20.32 -39.57
N GLY A 167 -8.85 -19.94 -38.56
CA GLY A 167 -7.52 -19.38 -38.69
C GLY A 167 -6.99 -18.83 -37.37
N THR A 168 -5.68 -18.60 -37.33
CA THR A 168 -4.96 -18.01 -36.20
C THR A 168 -4.16 -16.79 -36.65
N VAL A 169 -3.92 -15.87 -35.72
CA VAL A 169 -3.07 -14.68 -35.92
C VAL A 169 -2.14 -14.56 -34.72
N ASP A 170 -0.84 -14.61 -34.96
CA ASP A 170 0.17 -14.35 -33.95
C ASP A 170 0.12 -12.88 -33.54
N LEU A 171 -0.15 -12.62 -32.26
CA LEU A 171 -0.27 -11.27 -31.70
C LEU A 171 1.10 -10.70 -31.29
N LEU A 172 2.14 -11.53 -31.18
CA LEU A 172 3.47 -11.12 -30.76
C LEU A 172 4.53 -11.34 -31.83
N ALA A 173 4.50 -10.51 -32.89
CA ALA A 173 5.65 -10.34 -33.78
C ALA A 173 6.03 -8.85 -33.98
N ALA A 174 7.13 -8.48 -33.30
CA ALA A 174 7.92 -7.23 -33.40
C ALA A 174 7.35 -5.96 -32.75
N GLY A 175 7.23 -5.93 -31.41
CA GLY A 175 7.17 -4.68 -30.65
C GLY A 175 6.37 -4.68 -29.35
N ASP A 176 6.56 -5.68 -28.48
CA ASP A 176 6.27 -5.71 -27.04
C ASP A 176 5.03 -4.93 -26.54
N ASP A 177 3.86 -5.57 -26.64
CA ASP A 177 2.71 -5.30 -25.79
C ASP A 177 2.25 -6.66 -25.20
N SER A 178 2.34 -6.84 -23.88
CA SER A 178 1.78 -8.02 -23.21
C SER A 178 0.26 -7.84 -23.12
N PRO A 179 -0.57 -8.62 -23.85
CA PRO A 179 -2.02 -8.49 -23.76
C PRO A 179 -2.45 -8.82 -22.32
N SER A 180 -3.10 -7.87 -21.66
CA SER A 180 -3.72 -8.09 -20.36
C SER A 180 -5.10 -8.71 -20.56
N SER A 181 -5.59 -9.48 -19.60
CA SER A 181 -6.98 -9.97 -19.61
C SER A 181 -8.04 -8.85 -19.54
N ARG A 182 -7.64 -7.59 -19.32
CA ARG A 182 -8.54 -6.41 -19.29
C ARG A 182 -8.71 -5.75 -20.67
N ASP A 183 -7.65 -5.70 -21.49
CA ASP A 183 -7.62 -4.86 -22.71
C ASP A 183 -7.35 -5.68 -23.98
N MET A 184 -8.05 -6.81 -24.11
CA MET A 184 -7.65 -7.84 -25.06
C MET A 184 -8.00 -7.53 -26.51
N ALA A 185 -9.15 -6.91 -26.76
CA ALA A 185 -9.56 -6.54 -28.12
C ALA A 185 -8.75 -5.37 -28.68
N ASP A 186 -8.12 -4.56 -27.81
CA ASP A 186 -7.25 -3.46 -28.22
C ASP A 186 -6.00 -3.97 -28.96
N SER A 187 -5.61 -5.22 -28.70
CA SER A 187 -4.48 -5.90 -29.36
C SER A 187 -4.87 -6.65 -30.63
N LEU A 188 -6.16 -6.82 -30.92
CA LEU A 188 -6.63 -7.59 -32.07
C LEU A 188 -6.58 -6.77 -33.38
N PRO A 189 -6.21 -7.38 -34.51
CA PRO A 189 -6.39 -6.73 -35.81
C PRO A 189 -7.87 -6.44 -36.08
N ALA A 190 -8.13 -5.37 -36.83
CA ALA A 190 -9.50 -5.00 -37.20
C ALA A 190 -10.23 -6.16 -37.91
N LEU A 191 -11.41 -6.54 -37.42
CA LEU A 191 -12.20 -7.62 -37.97
C LEU A 191 -13.32 -7.09 -38.87
N THR A 192 -13.38 -7.56 -40.11
CA THR A 192 -14.51 -7.37 -41.02
C THR A 192 -15.20 -8.71 -41.26
N THR A 193 -16.47 -8.83 -40.88
CA THR A 193 -17.23 -10.06 -41.09
C THR A 193 -18.70 -9.82 -41.47
N ASN A 194 -19.33 -10.82 -42.06
CA ASN A 194 -20.78 -10.91 -42.29
C ASN A 194 -21.51 -11.75 -41.24
N ALA A 195 -20.84 -12.21 -40.17
CA ALA A 195 -21.52 -12.77 -39.01
C ALA A 195 -22.40 -11.72 -38.33
N ASP A 196 -23.56 -12.16 -37.87
CA ASP A 196 -24.49 -11.30 -37.13
C ASP A 196 -24.05 -11.13 -35.66
N ASP A 197 -23.37 -12.14 -35.08
CA ASP A 197 -22.87 -12.14 -33.70
C ASP A 197 -21.38 -12.55 -33.66
N VAL A 198 -20.57 -11.73 -32.98
CA VAL A 198 -19.14 -12.00 -32.73
C VAL A 198 -18.89 -11.85 -31.24
N ASP A 199 -18.35 -12.89 -30.63
CA ASP A 199 -17.94 -12.89 -29.22
C ASP A 199 -16.43 -12.99 -29.12
N TYR A 200 -15.88 -12.40 -28.07
CA TYR A 200 -14.45 -12.37 -27.81
C TYR A 200 -14.18 -12.99 -26.44
N TYR A 201 -13.11 -13.78 -26.32
CA TYR A 201 -12.75 -14.50 -25.09
C TYR A 201 -11.25 -14.50 -24.84
N TYR A 202 -10.88 -14.64 -23.57
CA TYR A 202 -9.55 -14.96 -23.07
C TYR A 202 -9.49 -16.41 -22.69
N LEU A 203 -8.41 -17.04 -23.11
CA LEU A 203 -8.09 -18.38 -22.69
C LEU A 203 -6.61 -18.47 -22.37
N GLU A 204 -6.29 -18.96 -21.18
CA GLU A 204 -4.92 -19.10 -20.71
C GLU A 204 -4.65 -20.56 -20.34
N GLU A 205 -3.50 -21.06 -20.79
CA GLU A 205 -2.93 -22.34 -20.38
C GLU A 205 -1.67 -22.17 -19.54
N ASN A 206 -1.47 -23.12 -18.63
CA ASN A 206 -0.24 -23.33 -17.90
C ASN A 206 0.29 -24.77 -18.08
N THR A 207 1.42 -25.05 -17.44
CA THR A 207 2.01 -26.40 -17.36
C THR A 207 2.41 -26.95 -18.73
N ASP A 208 3.05 -26.10 -19.54
CA ASP A 208 3.60 -26.46 -20.87
C ASP A 208 2.52 -27.02 -21.83
N GLY A 209 1.40 -26.29 -21.99
CA GLY A 209 0.31 -26.64 -22.90
C GLY A 209 -0.63 -27.75 -22.41
N GLN A 210 -0.74 -27.94 -21.10
CA GLN A 210 -1.49 -29.07 -20.53
C GLN A 210 -2.72 -28.67 -19.72
N GLU A 211 -2.82 -27.46 -19.18
CA GLU A 211 -3.96 -27.11 -18.31
C GLU A 211 -4.49 -25.70 -18.58
N LEU A 212 -5.74 -25.63 -19.04
CA LEU A 212 -6.56 -24.43 -19.12
C LEU A 212 -6.86 -23.94 -17.71
N ILE A 213 -6.47 -22.70 -17.42
CA ILE A 213 -6.58 -22.11 -16.08
C ILE A 213 -7.43 -20.85 -16.01
N THR A 214 -7.65 -20.19 -17.15
CA THR A 214 -8.44 -18.96 -17.22
C THR A 214 -9.34 -18.99 -18.44
N PHE A 215 -10.64 -18.73 -18.26
CA PHE A 215 -11.60 -18.48 -19.33
C PHE A 215 -12.42 -17.22 -18.98
N LEU A 216 -12.28 -16.16 -19.77
CA LEU A 216 -13.02 -14.90 -19.58
C LEU A 216 -13.63 -14.46 -20.90
N ARG A 217 -14.80 -13.82 -20.86
CA ARG A 217 -15.37 -13.14 -22.05
C ARG A 217 -14.83 -11.71 -22.09
N GLU A 218 -14.66 -11.13 -23.27
CA GLU A 218 -14.37 -9.70 -23.39
C GLU A 218 -15.47 -8.88 -22.70
N GLY A 219 -15.07 -7.86 -21.94
CA GLY A 219 -16.00 -7.08 -21.11
C GLY A 219 -16.54 -7.86 -19.91
N TRP A 220 -15.82 -8.90 -19.46
CA TRP A 220 -16.10 -9.58 -18.20
C TRP A 220 -16.20 -8.58 -17.05
N LEU A 221 -17.05 -8.91 -16.09
CA LEU A 221 -17.38 -8.02 -14.98
C LEU A 221 -16.42 -8.26 -13.82
N GLU A 222 -15.77 -7.19 -13.34
CA GLU A 222 -15.05 -7.26 -12.08
C GLU A 222 -16.03 -7.55 -10.96
N THR A 223 -15.71 -8.57 -10.16
CA THR A 223 -16.46 -8.94 -8.99
C THR A 223 -15.58 -8.91 -7.77
N ARG A 224 -16.17 -8.45 -6.66
CA ARG A 224 -15.58 -8.47 -5.33
C ARG A 224 -16.61 -9.05 -4.37
N ASN A 225 -16.33 -10.24 -3.84
CA ASN A 225 -17.25 -11.01 -3.01
C ASN A 225 -18.62 -11.27 -3.67
N GLY A 226 -18.63 -11.53 -4.98
CA GLY A 226 -19.85 -11.77 -5.76
C GLY A 226 -20.67 -10.52 -6.11
N VAL A 227 -20.19 -9.31 -5.81
CA VAL A 227 -20.77 -8.03 -6.24
C VAL A 227 -20.05 -7.55 -7.48
N THR A 228 -20.79 -7.20 -8.53
CA THR A 228 -20.26 -6.75 -9.81
C THR A 228 -20.04 -5.23 -9.85
N GLU A 229 -18.88 -4.79 -10.34
CA GLU A 229 -18.59 -3.39 -10.64
C GLU A 229 -19.59 -2.81 -11.66
N THR A 230 -20.11 -1.63 -11.34
CA THR A 230 -20.96 -0.83 -12.21
C THR A 230 -20.32 0.53 -12.44
N GLU A 231 -19.74 0.74 -13.63
CA GLU A 231 -19.23 2.07 -14.02
C GLU A 231 -20.40 3.01 -14.35
N VAL A 232 -20.41 4.20 -13.76
CA VAL A 232 -21.45 5.21 -13.94
C VAL A 232 -20.90 6.56 -14.41
N ASN A 233 -21.74 7.33 -15.11
CA ASN A 233 -21.37 8.62 -15.70
C ASN A 233 -22.33 9.77 -15.33
N GLU A 234 -23.25 9.50 -14.41
CA GLU A 234 -24.16 10.47 -13.82
C GLU A 234 -24.34 10.14 -12.33
N ASN A 235 -24.96 11.06 -11.59
CA ASN A 235 -25.27 10.82 -10.19
C ASN A 235 -26.07 9.53 -10.05
N THR A 236 -25.55 8.59 -9.27
CA THR A 236 -26.11 7.25 -9.12
C THR A 236 -26.35 6.97 -7.64
N VAL A 237 -27.49 6.33 -7.38
CA VAL A 237 -27.83 5.75 -6.08
C VAL A 237 -27.87 4.24 -6.28
N GLY A 238 -27.18 3.52 -5.40
CA GLY A 238 -27.16 2.07 -5.31
C GLY A 238 -28.48 1.51 -4.83
N THR A 239 -28.42 0.32 -4.26
CA THR A 239 -29.53 -0.48 -3.81
C THR A 239 -29.60 -0.49 -2.28
N GLU A 240 -30.12 -1.57 -1.69
CA GLU A 240 -30.19 -1.73 -0.22
C GLU A 240 -29.38 -2.98 0.21
N GLY A 241 -28.53 -3.46 -0.70
CA GLY A 241 -27.53 -4.47 -0.44
C GLY A 241 -26.29 -4.11 -1.24
N SER A 242 -25.19 -4.81 -0.99
CA SER A 242 -23.87 -4.46 -1.51
C SER A 242 -23.83 -4.16 -3.02
N ASP A 243 -23.35 -2.98 -3.34
CA ASP A 243 -23.09 -2.45 -4.66
C ASP A 243 -21.61 -2.11 -4.85
N TRP A 244 -21.13 -2.18 -6.08
CA TRP A 244 -19.83 -1.66 -6.45
C TRP A 244 -20.01 -0.62 -7.54
N LEU A 245 -19.86 0.65 -7.18
CA LEU A 245 -20.02 1.78 -8.10
C LEU A 245 -18.67 2.43 -8.38
N SER A 246 -18.33 2.60 -9.66
CA SER A 246 -17.12 3.31 -10.06
C SER A 246 -17.41 4.42 -11.07
N THR A 247 -16.53 5.42 -11.16
CA THR A 247 -16.68 6.46 -12.17
C THR A 247 -15.36 7.02 -12.70
N SER A 248 -15.39 7.36 -13.98
CA SER A 248 -14.38 8.17 -14.69
C SER A 248 -14.89 9.59 -15.00
N THR A 249 -16.06 9.98 -14.44
CA THR A 249 -16.71 11.28 -14.69
C THR A 249 -16.60 12.22 -13.49
N GLN A 250 -16.07 13.43 -13.71
CA GLN A 250 -15.94 14.44 -12.65
C GLN A 250 -17.29 15.06 -12.26
N GLY A 251 -17.45 15.46 -10.99
CA GLY A 251 -18.59 16.24 -10.52
C GLY A 251 -19.89 15.44 -10.39
N VAL A 252 -19.80 14.12 -10.29
CA VAL A 252 -20.92 13.22 -10.00
C VAL A 252 -20.96 12.86 -8.52
N THR A 253 -22.09 12.29 -8.10
CA THR A 253 -22.28 11.70 -6.77
C THR A 253 -22.46 10.19 -6.92
N LEU A 254 -21.69 9.42 -6.16
CA LEU A 254 -21.93 8.00 -5.93
C LEU A 254 -22.53 7.85 -4.53
N ASP A 255 -23.70 7.24 -4.45
CA ASP A 255 -24.47 7.03 -3.21
C ASP A 255 -24.72 5.52 -3.10
N GLY A 256 -24.09 4.83 -2.15
CA GLY A 256 -24.24 3.38 -1.93
C GLY A 256 -25.64 3.01 -1.41
N ALA A 257 -26.23 3.94 -0.65
CA ALA A 257 -27.52 3.86 0.02
C ALA A 257 -27.56 2.87 1.18
N GLY A 258 -27.50 1.56 0.94
CA GLY A 258 -27.29 0.65 2.06
C GLY A 258 -26.86 -0.74 1.64
N GLY A 259 -26.32 -1.51 2.59
CA GLY A 259 -25.46 -2.65 2.29
C GLY A 259 -23.99 -2.26 2.43
N ASP A 260 -23.10 -3.25 2.42
CA ASP A 260 -21.66 -3.00 2.47
C ASP A 260 -21.18 -2.72 1.04
N ASP A 261 -20.91 -1.46 0.70
CA ASP A 261 -20.69 -1.00 -0.67
C ASP A 261 -19.20 -0.76 -0.97
N THR A 262 -18.84 -0.76 -2.26
CA THR A 262 -17.51 -0.32 -2.73
C THR A 262 -17.69 0.84 -3.69
N LEU A 263 -17.12 2.01 -3.37
CA LEU A 263 -17.25 3.21 -4.16
C LEU A 263 -15.88 3.76 -4.58
N ASP A 264 -15.61 3.79 -5.88
CA ASP A 264 -14.29 4.14 -6.42
C ASP A 264 -14.35 5.24 -7.49
N THR A 265 -13.26 6.02 -7.60
CA THR A 265 -13.08 6.95 -8.72
C THR A 265 -11.65 6.99 -9.24
N SER A 266 -11.53 7.17 -10.55
CA SER A 266 -10.26 7.49 -11.23
C SER A 266 -10.09 8.98 -11.50
N VAL A 267 -11.05 9.82 -11.08
CA VAL A 267 -11.06 11.27 -11.36
C VAL A 267 -11.42 12.11 -10.14
N ALA A 268 -10.85 13.31 -10.10
CA ALA A 268 -11.04 14.29 -9.04
C ALA A 268 -12.50 14.80 -8.94
N GLY A 269 -12.88 15.33 -7.77
CA GLY A 269 -14.13 16.10 -7.61
C GLY A 269 -15.40 15.26 -7.65
N VAL A 270 -15.34 14.01 -7.20
CA VAL A 270 -16.49 13.13 -7.00
C VAL A 270 -16.98 13.26 -5.55
N SER A 271 -18.30 13.21 -5.36
CA SER A 271 -18.90 13.12 -4.02
C SER A 271 -19.30 11.67 -3.74
N PHE A 272 -18.99 11.20 -2.54
CA PHE A 272 -19.30 9.85 -2.07
C PHE A 272 -20.22 9.94 -0.86
N LEU A 273 -21.28 9.13 -0.88
CA LEU A 273 -22.15 8.84 0.26
C LEU A 273 -22.14 7.31 0.39
N GLY A 274 -21.56 6.74 1.45
CA GLY A 274 -21.58 5.29 1.67
C GLY A 274 -23.01 4.84 1.96
N GLY A 275 -23.57 5.28 3.09
CA GLY A 275 -24.95 5.01 3.46
C GLY A 275 -25.03 4.16 4.72
N ASP A 276 -25.97 3.20 4.76
CA ASP A 276 -26.06 2.23 5.86
C ASP A 276 -25.25 0.97 5.50
N GLY A 277 -24.18 0.63 6.22
CA GLY A 277 -23.37 -0.57 5.96
C GLY A 277 -21.89 -0.28 6.20
N ASN A 278 -21.04 -1.29 6.05
CA ASN A 278 -19.60 -1.11 6.17
C ASN A 278 -19.01 -0.88 4.78
N ASP A 279 -18.74 0.38 4.43
CA ASP A 279 -18.42 0.79 3.07
C ASP A 279 -16.92 0.95 2.81
N ASP A 280 -16.46 0.53 1.63
CA ASP A 280 -15.11 0.72 1.14
C ASP A 280 -15.08 1.89 0.13
N ILE A 281 -14.54 3.06 0.50
CA ILE A 281 -14.51 4.25 -0.35
C ILE A 281 -13.07 4.61 -0.75
N ASN A 282 -12.76 4.61 -2.06
CA ASN A 282 -11.45 5.02 -2.59
C ASN A 282 -11.53 6.25 -3.50
N ALA A 283 -10.99 7.37 -3.00
CA ALA A 283 -11.02 8.69 -3.61
C ALA A 283 -9.63 9.36 -3.70
N TYR A 284 -8.64 8.66 -4.24
CA TYR A 284 -7.23 9.11 -4.30
C TYR A 284 -6.94 10.34 -5.17
N THR A 285 -7.94 10.92 -5.84
CA THR A 285 -7.75 11.81 -6.99
C THR A 285 -7.94 13.30 -6.68
N GLY A 286 -8.14 13.67 -5.42
CA GLY A 286 -8.20 15.06 -4.99
C GLY A 286 -9.57 15.72 -5.14
N GLY A 287 -9.90 16.58 -4.18
CA GLY A 287 -11.11 17.41 -4.19
C GLY A 287 -12.41 16.61 -3.99
N ALA A 288 -12.33 15.43 -3.39
CA ALA A 288 -13.52 14.64 -3.07
C ALA A 288 -14.24 15.20 -1.83
N SER A 289 -15.55 14.97 -1.77
CA SER A 289 -16.36 15.14 -0.56
C SER A 289 -16.88 13.77 -0.20
N ILE A 290 -16.59 13.29 1.01
CA ILE A 290 -16.86 11.92 1.43
C ILE A 290 -17.66 11.95 2.73
N ASP A 291 -18.73 11.15 2.77
CA ASP A 291 -19.56 10.85 3.93
C ASP A 291 -19.69 9.33 3.96
N GLY A 292 -19.06 8.65 4.93
CA GLY A 292 -19.11 7.19 5.07
C GLY A 292 -20.53 6.76 5.41
N GLY A 293 -21.09 7.31 6.48
CA GLY A 293 -22.50 7.15 6.81
C GLY A 293 -22.67 6.41 8.12
N ALA A 294 -23.28 5.23 8.11
CA ALA A 294 -23.50 4.43 9.29
C ALA A 294 -22.97 3.01 9.10
N GLY A 295 -22.06 2.56 9.95
CA GLY A 295 -21.35 1.30 9.86
C GLY A 295 -19.86 1.54 10.00
N ASP A 296 -19.07 0.48 10.00
CA ASP A 296 -17.61 0.60 10.17
C ASP A 296 -16.98 0.76 8.77
N ASP A 297 -16.69 2.01 8.38
CA ASP A 297 -16.28 2.35 7.02
C ASP A 297 -14.75 2.35 6.85
N THR A 298 -14.30 2.05 5.63
CA THR A 298 -12.90 2.17 5.22
C THR A 298 -12.76 3.22 4.13
N ILE A 299 -12.13 4.36 4.48
CA ILE A 299 -12.03 5.51 3.59
C ILE A 299 -10.57 5.78 3.25
N ASN A 300 -10.23 5.74 1.97
CA ASN A 300 -8.94 6.15 1.45
C ASN A 300 -9.08 7.34 0.51
N SER A 301 -8.40 8.45 0.80
CA SER A 301 -8.51 9.63 -0.06
C SER A 301 -7.28 10.53 -0.05
N ALA A 302 -7.31 11.56 -0.88
CA ALA A 302 -6.35 12.65 -0.83
C ALA A 302 -7.05 13.97 -1.16
N ASN A 303 -6.61 15.07 -0.54
CA ASN A 303 -7.14 16.41 -0.73
C ASN A 303 -8.68 16.46 -0.63
N ALA A 304 -9.25 15.89 0.43
CA ALA A 304 -10.70 15.71 0.59
C ALA A 304 -11.24 16.36 1.87
N ASP A 305 -12.55 16.62 1.87
CA ASP A 305 -13.34 16.83 3.07
C ASP A 305 -14.04 15.49 3.39
N ILE A 306 -13.77 14.92 4.57
CA ILE A 306 -14.18 13.56 4.95
C ILE A 306 -14.98 13.60 6.26
N SER A 307 -16.10 12.87 6.27
CA SER A 307 -16.82 12.42 7.47
C SER A 307 -16.82 10.91 7.47
N GLY A 308 -16.38 10.26 8.55
CA GLY A 308 -16.55 8.82 8.77
C GLY A 308 -18.03 8.51 8.99
N GLY A 309 -18.59 9.00 10.10
CA GLY A 309 -20.02 8.93 10.38
C GLY A 309 -20.32 8.26 11.72
N ASP A 310 -21.32 7.37 11.75
CA ASP A 310 -21.61 6.54 12.91
C ASP A 310 -20.91 5.18 12.71
N GLY A 311 -20.04 4.72 13.61
CA GLY A 311 -19.36 3.41 13.52
C GLY A 311 -17.87 3.51 13.79
N ASP A 312 -17.17 2.37 13.87
CA ASP A 312 -15.72 2.37 14.13
C ASP A 312 -14.95 2.49 12.80
N ASP A 313 -14.64 3.71 12.36
CA ASP A 313 -14.13 3.97 11.01
C ASP A 313 -12.60 3.83 10.89
N SER A 314 -12.14 3.52 9.67
CA SER A 314 -10.72 3.48 9.30
C SER A 314 -10.44 4.44 8.15
N ILE A 315 -9.87 5.60 8.47
CA ILE A 315 -9.65 6.68 7.52
C ILE A 315 -8.16 6.89 7.27
N SER A 316 -7.72 6.75 6.02
CA SER A 316 -6.36 7.08 5.59
C SER A 316 -6.40 8.17 4.51
N ALA A 317 -5.86 9.34 4.82
CA ALA A 317 -5.86 10.44 3.86
C ALA A 317 -4.60 11.31 3.90
N SER A 318 -4.47 12.16 2.89
CA SER A 318 -3.44 13.20 2.80
C SER A 318 -4.08 14.55 2.46
N ASP A 319 -3.54 15.64 2.97
CA ASP A 319 -3.97 17.02 2.68
C ASP A 319 -5.48 17.24 2.88
N SER A 320 -6.05 16.63 3.92
CA SER A 320 -7.51 16.52 4.10
C SER A 320 -7.97 17.13 5.41
N THR A 321 -9.26 17.48 5.46
CA THR A 321 -9.99 17.75 6.70
C THR A 321 -10.89 16.57 7.00
N ILE A 322 -10.73 15.97 8.17
CA ILE A 322 -11.36 14.70 8.54
C ILE A 322 -12.13 14.86 9.85
N SER A 323 -13.36 14.40 9.89
CA SER A 323 -14.16 14.12 11.10
C SER A 323 -14.37 12.61 11.15
N GLY A 324 -14.00 11.97 12.26
CA GLY A 324 -14.24 10.56 12.53
C GLY A 324 -15.73 10.34 12.70
N GLY A 325 -16.28 10.89 13.78
CA GLY A 325 -17.71 10.95 14.01
C GLY A 325 -18.09 10.33 15.36
N ASP A 326 -19.11 9.49 15.39
CA ASP A 326 -19.48 8.71 16.57
C ASP A 326 -18.87 7.30 16.44
N GLY A 327 -17.93 6.90 17.29
CA GLY A 327 -17.32 5.57 17.20
C GLY A 327 -15.88 5.53 17.71
N ALA A 328 -15.21 4.39 17.62
CA ALA A 328 -13.77 4.29 17.92
C ALA A 328 -12.98 4.30 16.61
N ASP A 329 -12.63 5.51 16.15
CA ASP A 329 -12.09 5.75 14.82
C ASP A 329 -10.59 5.62 14.76
N ASN A 330 -10.07 5.21 13.61
CA ASN A 330 -8.64 5.11 13.33
C ASN A 330 -8.30 6.00 12.14
N ILE A 331 -7.71 7.17 12.43
CA ILE A 331 -7.40 8.19 11.42
C ILE A 331 -5.88 8.28 11.24
N THR A 332 -5.43 8.05 10.00
CA THR A 332 -4.03 8.18 9.62
C THR A 332 -3.85 9.24 8.55
N LEU A 333 -3.09 10.29 8.89
CA LEU A 333 -2.67 11.33 7.96
C LEU A 333 -1.29 11.02 7.39
N ASN A 334 -1.27 10.71 6.09
CA ASN A 334 -0.09 10.35 5.31
C ASN A 334 0.30 11.49 4.36
N GLY A 335 1.58 11.65 4.02
CA GLY A 335 2.01 12.54 2.92
C GLY A 335 2.53 13.92 3.32
N GLY A 336 2.52 14.89 2.41
CA GLY A 336 3.13 16.19 2.65
C GLY A 336 2.40 17.31 1.92
N GLY A 337 1.91 18.27 2.70
CA GLY A 337 1.18 19.44 2.23
C GLY A 337 0.72 20.32 3.39
N ASP A 338 0.20 21.50 3.05
CA ASP A 338 -0.15 22.53 4.02
C ASP A 338 -1.59 22.27 4.53
N ASN A 339 -1.77 22.20 5.85
CA ASN A 339 -3.03 22.03 6.59
C ASN A 339 -3.67 20.64 6.51
N ASN A 340 -3.16 19.69 7.28
CA ASN A 340 -3.89 18.47 7.62
C ASN A 340 -4.62 18.66 8.96
N VAL A 341 -5.92 18.42 9.01
CA VAL A 341 -6.71 18.51 10.25
C VAL A 341 -7.56 17.26 10.40
N ALA A 342 -7.46 16.60 11.55
CA ALA A 342 -8.30 15.46 11.91
C ALA A 342 -8.97 15.69 13.27
N TYR A 343 -10.25 15.35 13.34
CA TYR A 343 -11.06 15.27 14.56
C TYR A 343 -11.47 13.81 14.74
N GLY A 344 -11.19 13.20 15.88
CA GLY A 344 -11.75 11.90 16.27
C GLY A 344 -13.25 12.03 16.58
N ASP A 345 -13.59 13.14 17.24
CA ASP A 345 -14.94 13.50 17.66
C ASP A 345 -15.41 12.71 18.89
N ALA A 346 -16.34 11.76 18.79
CA ALA A 346 -16.92 11.11 19.96
C ALA A 346 -16.58 9.61 20.00
N GLY A 347 -15.80 9.21 21.00
CA GLY A 347 -15.42 7.83 21.25
C GLY A 347 -13.94 7.75 21.58
N ASN A 348 -13.34 6.57 21.45
CA ASN A 348 -11.95 6.37 21.85
C ASN A 348 -11.11 6.16 20.59
N ASP A 349 -10.49 7.23 20.12
CA ASP A 349 -9.96 7.33 18.77
C ASP A 349 -8.45 7.17 18.72
N GLY A 350 -7.97 6.64 17.59
CA GLY A 350 -6.57 6.52 17.25
C GLY A 350 -6.21 7.48 16.12
N LEU A 351 -5.54 8.60 16.44
CA LEU A 351 -5.13 9.60 15.46
C LEU A 351 -3.62 9.59 15.31
N SER A 352 -3.13 9.38 14.09
CA SER A 352 -1.70 9.41 13.82
C SER A 352 -1.33 10.19 12.58
N THR A 353 -0.17 10.85 12.63
CA THR A 353 0.40 11.55 11.49
C THR A 353 1.87 11.24 11.32
N SER A 354 2.24 10.96 10.07
CA SER A 354 3.61 11.00 9.59
C SER A 354 3.81 12.14 8.59
N ALA A 355 2.81 13.01 8.47
CA ALA A 355 2.76 14.00 7.43
C ALA A 355 3.77 15.13 7.68
N THR A 356 4.36 15.63 6.60
CA THR A 356 5.19 16.85 6.66
C THR A 356 4.31 18.07 6.39
N GLY A 357 4.30 19.04 7.30
CA GLY A 357 3.48 20.25 7.15
C GLY A 357 2.91 20.70 8.50
N ASP A 358 2.06 21.73 8.47
CA ASP A 358 1.24 22.09 9.63
C ASP A 358 0.12 21.05 9.75
N VAL A 359 0.11 20.33 10.88
CA VAL A 359 -0.86 19.26 11.18
C VAL A 359 -1.53 19.55 12.51
N THR A 360 -2.84 19.35 12.58
CA THR A 360 -3.58 19.43 13.84
C THR A 360 -4.43 18.18 14.03
N LEU A 361 -4.26 17.51 15.16
CA LEU A 361 -5.06 16.37 15.57
C LEU A 361 -5.87 16.75 16.82
N TYR A 362 -7.18 16.51 16.78
CA TYR A 362 -8.09 16.65 17.91
C TYR A 362 -8.67 15.28 18.22
N GLY A 363 -8.46 14.75 19.43
CA GLY A 363 -9.08 13.51 19.90
C GLY A 363 -10.57 13.72 20.01
N GLY A 364 -10.99 14.56 20.96
CA GLY A 364 -12.39 14.93 21.13
C GLY A 364 -12.90 14.48 22.48
N ALA A 365 -13.89 13.60 22.52
CA ALA A 365 -14.47 13.10 23.75
C ALA A 365 -14.30 11.58 23.86
N GLY A 366 -13.56 11.13 24.86
CA GLY A 366 -13.26 9.74 25.16
C GLY A 366 -11.78 9.58 25.49
N ASP A 367 -11.33 8.34 25.70
CA ASP A 367 -9.90 8.12 26.01
C ASP A 367 -9.15 7.85 24.69
N ASP A 368 -8.48 8.86 24.16
CA ASP A 368 -7.89 8.89 22.82
C ASP A 368 -6.39 8.55 22.79
N ASN A 369 -5.89 8.22 21.61
CA ASN A 369 -4.47 7.97 21.36
C ASN A 369 -3.97 8.77 20.15
N LEU A 370 -3.21 9.83 20.43
CA LEU A 370 -2.70 10.77 19.44
C LEU A 370 -1.19 10.60 19.27
N SER A 371 -0.73 10.51 18.03
CA SER A 371 0.70 10.39 17.73
C SER A 371 1.12 11.25 16.55
N ALA A 372 2.11 12.12 16.78
CA ALA A 372 2.79 12.85 15.71
C ALA A 372 4.28 12.53 15.71
N HIS A 373 4.73 11.86 14.64
CA HIS A 373 6.15 11.62 14.38
C HIS A 373 6.58 12.36 13.12
N LEU A 374 7.12 13.56 13.31
CA LEU A 374 7.62 14.37 12.21
C LEU A 374 8.98 13.85 11.73
N ALA A 375 9.05 13.46 10.46
CA ALA A 375 10.31 13.03 9.86
C ALA A 375 11.21 14.24 9.57
N GLY A 376 12.33 14.34 10.29
CA GLY A 376 13.40 15.31 10.02
C GLY A 376 13.31 16.61 10.83
N ASN A 377 14.20 17.56 10.51
CA ASN A 377 14.37 18.85 11.20
C ASN A 377 13.22 19.82 10.80
N ALA A 378 11.99 19.44 11.17
CA ALA A 378 10.78 20.12 10.73
C ALA A 378 10.65 21.47 11.44
N LEU A 379 10.82 22.54 10.67
CA LEU A 379 10.45 23.92 11.03
C LEU A 379 8.91 24.12 11.07
N MET A 380 8.14 23.05 11.19
CA MET A 380 6.69 22.98 11.08
C MET A 380 6.15 22.17 12.24
N ALA A 381 5.10 22.68 12.89
CA ALA A 381 4.57 22.15 14.14
C ALA A 381 3.39 21.24 13.85
N ALA A 382 3.40 20.04 14.44
CA ALA A 382 2.16 19.34 14.69
C ALA A 382 1.62 19.81 16.04
N GLU A 383 0.31 20.02 16.10
CA GLU A 383 -0.43 20.31 17.32
C GLU A 383 -1.36 19.13 17.62
N LEU A 384 -1.29 18.61 18.85
CA LEU A 384 -2.13 17.53 19.36
C LEU A 384 -3.03 18.08 20.47
N PHE A 385 -4.31 17.78 20.43
CA PHE A 385 -5.29 18.12 21.47
C PHE A 385 -6.03 16.85 21.86
N GLY A 386 -5.88 16.40 23.11
CA GLY A 386 -6.56 15.23 23.67
C GLY A 386 -8.06 15.46 23.74
N GLY A 387 -8.48 16.34 24.64
CA GLY A 387 -9.87 16.77 24.77
C GLY A 387 -10.45 16.36 26.12
N ASP A 388 -11.66 15.80 26.12
CA ASP A 388 -12.30 15.27 27.32
C ASP A 388 -11.94 13.77 27.46
N GLY A 389 -11.22 13.35 28.49
CA GLY A 389 -10.91 11.93 28.73
C GLY A 389 -9.48 11.71 29.20
N ASN A 390 -9.07 10.45 29.37
CA ASN A 390 -7.68 10.14 29.77
C ASN A 390 -6.88 9.72 28.53
N ASP A 391 -6.19 10.68 27.96
CA ASP A 391 -5.60 10.55 26.64
C ASP A 391 -4.15 10.07 26.69
N GLN A 392 -3.72 9.45 25.60
CA GLN A 392 -2.33 9.06 25.37
C GLN A 392 -1.77 9.88 24.22
N LEU A 393 -0.85 10.79 24.52
CA LEU A 393 -0.26 11.68 23.52
C LEU A 393 1.23 11.39 23.34
N ASN A 394 1.61 11.04 22.12
CA ASN A 394 3.00 10.89 21.71
C ASN A 394 3.44 12.12 20.91
N ALA A 395 4.04 13.06 21.64
CA ALA A 395 4.59 14.30 21.11
C ALA A 395 6.04 14.05 20.68
N GLY A 396 6.21 13.70 19.39
CA GLY A 396 7.51 13.60 18.76
C GLY A 396 8.26 14.94 18.71
N ASN A 397 9.37 14.97 17.97
CA ASN A 397 10.25 16.13 17.96
C ASN A 397 9.56 17.44 17.57
N GLY A 398 9.67 18.45 18.43
CA GLY A 398 9.10 19.79 18.20
C GLY A 398 7.57 19.87 18.20
N VAL A 399 6.87 18.80 18.56
CA VAL A 399 5.41 18.74 18.62
C VAL A 399 4.89 19.54 19.82
N ILE A 400 3.75 20.21 19.64
CA ILE A 400 3.01 20.82 20.72
C ILE A 400 1.82 19.91 21.06
N ALA A 401 1.66 19.56 22.33
CA ALA A 401 0.57 18.69 22.79
C ALA A 401 -0.17 19.29 23.98
N TYR A 402 -1.48 19.12 23.99
CA TYR A 402 -2.42 19.54 25.02
C TYR A 402 -3.26 18.32 25.43
N GLY A 403 -3.27 17.96 26.71
CA GLY A 403 -4.16 16.91 27.24
C GLY A 403 -5.60 17.41 27.37
N GLU A 404 -5.75 18.58 27.99
CA GLU A 404 -7.03 19.23 28.30
C GLU A 404 -7.71 18.68 29.57
N ASP A 405 -8.85 18.01 29.50
CA ASP A 405 -9.62 17.57 30.67
C ASP A 405 -9.42 16.06 30.92
N GLY A 406 -8.69 15.65 31.95
CA GLY A 406 -8.56 14.25 32.39
C GLY A 406 -7.15 13.88 32.86
N ASP A 407 -6.95 12.61 33.25
CA ASP A 407 -5.65 12.14 33.74
C ASP A 407 -4.82 11.62 32.55
N ASP A 408 -4.05 12.50 31.91
CA ASP A 408 -3.41 12.22 30.62
C ASP A 408 -2.00 11.61 30.74
N SER A 409 -1.56 10.96 29.67
CA SER A 409 -0.25 10.33 29.59
C SER A 409 0.52 10.77 28.34
N PHE A 410 1.66 11.41 28.56
CA PHE A 410 2.50 11.95 27.49
C PHE A 410 3.80 11.16 27.32
N GLN A 411 4.20 10.93 26.08
CA GLN A 411 5.59 10.70 25.68
C GLN A 411 6.07 11.98 24.98
N ALA A 412 7.11 12.61 25.52
CA ALA A 412 7.66 13.86 25.00
C ALA A 412 9.10 13.66 24.52
N ASP A 413 9.31 13.89 23.23
CA ASP A 413 10.62 13.82 22.59
C ASP A 413 11.23 15.22 22.43
N ALA A 414 12.41 15.33 21.82
CA ALA A 414 13.22 16.54 21.84
C ALA A 414 12.49 17.76 21.23
N GLY A 415 12.60 18.92 21.90
CA GLY A 415 11.94 20.15 21.48
C GLY A 415 10.42 20.18 21.67
N ALA A 416 9.78 19.11 22.15
CA ALA A 416 8.35 19.08 22.39
C ALA A 416 7.93 20.11 23.47
N THR A 417 6.73 20.67 23.30
CA THR A 417 6.08 21.52 24.31
C THR A 417 4.74 20.89 24.70
N VAL A 418 4.61 20.49 25.95
CA VAL A 418 3.47 19.69 26.40
C VAL A 418 2.77 20.38 27.56
N TYR A 419 1.43 20.43 27.49
CA TYR A 419 0.54 20.92 28.52
C TYR A 419 -0.38 19.77 28.92
N GLY A 420 -0.39 19.40 30.21
CA GLY A 420 -1.29 18.39 30.77
C GLY A 420 -2.72 18.91 30.76
N GLY A 421 -3.06 19.72 31.75
CA GLY A 421 -4.35 20.40 31.79
C GLY A 421 -5.00 20.29 33.15
N ASP A 422 -6.27 19.90 33.19
CA ASP A 422 -6.98 19.57 34.43
C ASP A 422 -6.91 18.05 34.64
N GLY A 423 -6.24 17.57 35.70
CA GLY A 423 -6.15 16.14 36.01
C GLY A 423 -4.80 15.75 36.61
N ASP A 424 -4.65 14.49 37.01
CA ASP A 424 -3.37 13.96 37.53
C ASP A 424 -2.54 13.40 36.35
N ASP A 425 -1.71 14.24 35.73
CA ASP A 425 -1.05 13.92 34.46
C ASP A 425 0.28 13.17 34.63
N THR A 426 0.68 12.40 33.63
CA THR A 426 1.97 11.69 33.60
C THR A 426 2.78 12.03 32.35
N PHE A 427 3.97 12.61 32.56
CA PHE A 427 4.91 12.95 31.50
C PHE A 427 6.10 11.99 31.48
N ARG A 428 6.32 11.31 30.36
CA ARG A 428 7.49 10.45 30.14
C ARG A 428 8.45 11.10 29.16
N VAL A 429 9.68 11.28 29.63
CA VAL A 429 10.78 11.81 28.83
C VAL A 429 11.86 10.75 28.76
N SER A 430 12.17 10.29 27.54
CA SER A 430 13.26 9.33 27.32
C SER A 430 14.13 9.73 26.14
N GLU A 431 14.91 10.80 26.35
CA GLU A 431 15.65 11.46 25.27
C GLU A 431 17.17 11.41 25.43
N MET A 432 17.87 11.50 24.29
CA MET A 432 19.33 11.56 24.26
C MET A 432 19.82 12.90 24.83
N LEU A 433 20.83 12.87 25.70
CA LEU A 433 21.42 14.09 26.27
C LEU A 433 22.05 15.00 25.20
N ASP A 434 22.53 14.42 24.10
CA ASP A 434 23.18 15.08 22.98
C ASP A 434 22.23 15.35 21.79
N ASN A 435 20.92 15.46 22.01
CA ASN A 435 19.98 15.77 20.93
C ASN A 435 19.99 17.28 20.58
N GLU A 436 20.21 17.63 19.32
CA GLU A 436 20.26 19.02 18.82
C GLU A 436 18.86 19.60 18.46
N GLU A 437 17.78 18.83 18.65
CA GLU A 437 16.41 19.19 18.28
C GLU A 437 15.70 20.10 19.29
N GLY A 438 16.41 20.46 20.36
CA GLY A 438 16.01 21.48 21.32
C GLY A 438 15.44 20.94 22.63
N ARG A 439 15.24 21.86 23.57
CA ARG A 439 14.76 21.56 24.93
C ARG A 439 13.27 21.22 24.97
N ILE A 440 12.96 20.18 25.74
CA ILE A 440 11.59 19.79 26.12
C ILE A 440 11.04 20.76 27.16
N THR A 441 9.81 21.22 26.97
CA THR A 441 9.09 22.10 27.90
C THR A 441 7.78 21.45 28.32
N LEU A 442 7.57 21.28 29.62
CA LEU A 442 6.39 20.64 30.20
C LEU A 442 5.66 21.60 31.13
N ASN A 443 4.35 21.54 31.12
CA ASN A 443 3.45 22.21 32.05
C ASN A 443 2.40 21.18 32.49
N GLY A 444 2.34 20.90 33.78
CA GLY A 444 1.41 19.90 34.33
C GLY A 444 -0.02 20.41 34.36
N GLY A 445 -0.19 21.65 34.80
CA GLY A 445 -1.50 22.27 34.95
C GLY A 445 -2.03 22.11 36.37
N ALA A 446 -3.21 21.52 36.52
CA ALA A 446 -3.91 21.40 37.78
C ALA A 446 -4.12 19.93 38.14
N GLY A 447 -3.51 19.48 39.23
CA GLY A 447 -3.64 18.13 39.74
C GLY A 447 -2.30 17.64 40.25
N ALA A 448 -2.20 16.34 40.53
CA ALA A 448 -0.99 15.71 41.05
C ALA A 448 -0.17 15.09 39.93
N ASP A 449 0.75 15.88 39.36
CA ASP A 449 1.45 15.50 38.14
C ASP A 449 2.70 14.67 38.42
N VAL A 450 3.02 13.76 37.50
CA VAL A 450 4.19 12.89 37.56
C VAL A 450 5.09 13.11 36.37
N TYR A 451 6.34 13.50 36.64
CA TYR A 451 7.38 13.71 35.63
C TYR A 451 8.41 12.58 35.68
N GLU A 452 8.33 11.62 34.77
CA GLU A 452 9.25 10.49 34.60
C GLU A 452 10.38 10.84 33.62
N VAL A 453 11.56 11.21 34.16
CA VAL A 453 12.70 11.67 33.36
C VAL A 453 13.79 10.59 33.29
N ALA A 454 13.91 9.95 32.14
CA ALA A 454 14.85 8.88 31.88
C ALA A 454 15.90 9.28 30.84
N VAL A 455 17.06 9.77 31.29
CA VAL A 455 18.11 10.28 30.40
C VAL A 455 18.75 9.14 29.60
N ARG A 456 18.79 9.27 28.28
CA ARG A 456 19.46 8.34 27.36
C ARG A 456 20.84 8.87 26.96
N ASN A 457 21.80 7.96 26.79
CA ASN A 457 23.20 8.28 26.48
C ASN A 457 23.75 9.44 27.35
N PRO A 458 23.77 9.32 28.70
CA PRO A 458 24.22 10.41 29.57
C PRO A 458 25.72 10.74 29.41
N PHE A 459 26.44 10.08 28.49
CA PHE A 459 27.85 10.28 28.18
C PHE A 459 28.07 11.17 26.95
N GLY A 460 27.00 11.59 26.27
CA GLY A 460 27.05 12.57 25.18
C GLY A 460 27.41 13.97 25.70
N ASP A 461 27.93 14.82 24.81
CA ASP A 461 28.17 16.24 25.11
C ASP A 461 26.80 16.94 25.09
N PRO A 462 26.31 17.52 26.21
CA PRO A 462 25.01 18.14 26.26
C PRO A 462 24.94 19.27 25.23
N THR A 463 23.97 19.17 24.35
CA THR A 463 23.71 20.13 23.27
C THR A 463 22.99 21.37 23.78
N ASP A 464 22.20 21.22 24.84
CA ASP A 464 21.46 22.28 25.52
C ASP A 464 21.94 22.48 26.97
N ASP A 465 21.99 23.75 27.41
CA ASP A 465 22.31 24.11 28.80
C ASP A 465 21.26 23.58 29.80
N VAL A 466 20.05 23.26 29.31
CA VAL A 466 18.91 22.75 30.07
C VAL A 466 18.27 21.64 29.24
N TYR A 467 18.34 20.41 29.75
CA TYR A 467 17.80 19.21 29.12
C TYR A 467 16.26 19.21 29.11
N LEU A 468 15.66 19.62 30.22
CA LEU A 468 14.21 19.63 30.43
C LEU A 468 13.81 20.88 31.23
N GLN A 469 12.70 21.51 30.87
CA GLN A 469 12.08 22.58 31.64
C GLN A 469 10.65 22.19 32.05
N ILE A 470 10.32 22.38 33.33
CA ILE A 470 8.97 22.23 33.88
C ILE A 470 8.52 23.62 34.37
N GLU A 471 7.38 24.10 33.88
CA GLU A 471 6.99 25.51 34.03
C GLU A 471 6.20 25.84 35.31
N ASP A 472 5.56 24.85 35.92
CA ASP A 472 4.57 25.06 36.99
C ASP A 472 4.63 24.07 38.15
N PHE A 473 5.73 23.31 38.27
CA PHE A 473 5.92 22.29 39.30
C PHE A 473 5.54 22.76 40.72
N ASP A 474 4.53 22.12 41.33
CA ASP A 474 4.11 22.30 42.73
C ASP A 474 4.76 21.24 43.64
N ILE A 475 5.60 21.71 44.55
CA ILE A 475 6.36 20.88 45.49
C ILE A 475 5.48 20.10 46.49
N ASP A 476 4.25 20.57 46.74
CA ASP A 476 3.36 19.95 47.72
C ASP A 476 2.55 18.78 47.13
N GLU A 477 2.51 18.66 45.80
CA GLU A 477 1.60 17.78 45.06
C GLU A 477 2.31 16.94 43.98
N ASP A 478 3.19 17.55 43.19
CA ASP A 478 3.83 16.90 42.03
C ASP A 478 5.00 15.99 42.42
N ILE A 479 5.27 15.04 41.53
CA ILE A 479 6.34 14.05 41.67
C ILE A 479 7.34 14.18 40.52
N LEU A 480 8.60 14.40 40.86
CA LEU A 480 9.71 14.28 39.92
C LEU A 480 10.46 12.96 40.11
N MET A 481 10.46 12.13 39.07
CA MET A 481 11.22 10.89 39.01
C MET A 481 12.39 11.04 38.04
N VAL A 482 13.60 10.64 38.46
CA VAL A 482 14.80 10.76 37.63
C VAL A 482 15.60 9.46 37.60
N GLY A 483 16.00 9.03 36.41
CA GLY A 483 16.87 7.88 36.20
C GLY A 483 17.54 7.87 34.83
N SER A 484 18.07 6.70 34.44
CA SER A 484 18.65 6.48 33.12
C SER A 484 17.99 5.27 32.44
N TYR A 485 17.83 5.32 31.12
CA TYR A 485 17.23 4.22 30.35
C TYR A 485 18.24 3.52 29.43
N GLY A 486 18.41 2.20 29.60
CA GLY A 486 19.17 1.35 28.66
C GLY A 486 20.69 1.51 28.68
N ASN A 487 21.27 2.36 29.55
CA ASN A 487 22.70 2.74 29.49
C ASN A 487 23.59 2.06 30.53
N ASN A 488 23.03 1.13 31.32
CA ASN A 488 23.78 0.46 32.39
C ASN A 488 24.44 1.50 33.34
N ALA A 489 23.75 2.61 33.60
CA ALA A 489 24.20 3.75 34.39
C ALA A 489 23.18 4.08 35.48
N ASP A 490 23.66 4.50 36.65
CA ASP A 490 22.82 4.95 37.75
C ASP A 490 23.08 6.45 37.99
N VAL A 491 22.11 7.13 38.61
CA VAL A 491 22.30 8.50 39.12
C VAL A 491 23.38 8.45 40.22
N SER A 492 24.46 9.20 40.04
CA SER A 492 25.62 9.23 40.93
C SER A 492 25.60 10.41 41.88
N GLU A 493 25.14 11.57 41.41
CA GLU A 493 25.03 12.80 42.19
C GLU A 493 23.84 13.65 41.71
N ILE A 494 23.21 14.34 42.65
CA ILE A 494 22.19 15.36 42.37
C ILE A 494 22.60 16.64 43.10
N ILE A 495 22.69 17.74 42.36
CA ILE A 495 22.96 19.08 42.89
C ILE A 495 21.75 19.98 42.61
N ILE A 496 21.26 20.66 43.66
CA ILE A 496 20.13 21.59 43.56
C ILE A 496 20.67 23.02 43.60
N LEU A 497 20.37 23.81 42.58
CA LEU A 497 20.80 25.20 42.41
C LEU A 497 19.60 26.14 42.24
N GLU A 498 19.23 26.84 43.31
CA GLU A 498 18.15 27.83 43.27
C GLU A 498 18.65 29.21 42.80
N ASP A 499 17.96 29.82 41.84
CA ASP A 499 18.24 31.21 41.43
C ASP A 499 18.01 32.17 42.61
N PRO A 500 18.96 33.07 42.92
CA PRO A 500 18.81 34.00 44.05
C PRO A 500 17.59 34.93 44.00
N ASN A 501 16.95 35.10 42.84
CA ASN A 501 15.74 35.90 42.69
C ASN A 501 14.46 35.05 42.67
N GLY A 502 14.58 33.73 42.81
CA GLY A 502 13.48 32.77 42.76
C GLY A 502 12.93 32.57 41.35
N ALA A 503 13.74 32.81 40.31
CA ALA A 503 13.29 32.65 38.92
C ALA A 503 13.16 31.18 38.51
N PHE A 504 13.99 30.30 39.06
CA PHE A 504 13.99 28.87 38.79
C PHE A 504 14.82 28.12 39.85
N THR A 505 14.65 26.80 39.90
CA THR A 505 15.56 25.85 40.55
C THR A 505 16.09 24.87 39.51
N ASP A 506 17.41 24.79 39.35
CA ASP A 506 18.07 23.81 38.49
C ASP A 506 18.45 22.57 39.29
N ILE A 507 18.18 21.40 38.73
CA ILE A 507 18.52 20.08 39.23
C ILE A 507 19.56 19.52 38.28
N GLU A 508 20.82 19.56 38.72
CA GLU A 508 21.95 19.01 37.99
C GLU A 508 22.10 17.53 38.36
N VAL A 509 21.91 16.65 37.38
CA VAL A 509 21.94 15.19 37.55
C VAL A 509 23.18 14.63 36.86
N SER A 510 24.02 13.96 37.64
CA SER A 510 25.20 13.25 37.17
C SER A 510 24.95 11.75 37.19
N PHE A 511 25.57 11.03 36.26
CA PHE A 511 25.45 9.58 36.15
C PHE A 511 26.81 8.89 36.36
N GLU A 512 26.80 7.61 36.71
CA GLU A 512 27.98 6.76 36.70
C GLU A 512 27.63 5.41 36.06
N LEU A 513 28.52 4.89 35.22
CA LEU A 513 28.40 3.52 34.71
C LEU A 513 28.42 2.51 35.86
N LEU A 514 27.56 1.48 35.78
CA LEU A 514 27.58 0.33 36.68
C LEU A 514 28.92 -0.44 36.68
N SER A 515 29.73 -0.28 35.62
CA SER A 515 31.11 -0.83 35.56
C SER A 515 32.17 0.02 36.29
N GLY A 516 31.80 1.23 36.72
CA GLY A 516 32.61 2.21 37.47
C GLY A 516 33.62 3.02 36.64
N ASN A 517 33.94 4.22 37.12
CA ASN A 517 35.03 5.13 36.69
C ASN A 517 34.80 6.03 35.46
N VAL A 518 33.56 6.39 35.13
CA VAL A 518 33.30 7.49 34.19
C VAL A 518 32.24 8.40 34.83
N GLU A 519 32.69 9.54 35.36
CA GLU A 519 31.79 10.66 35.67
C GLU A 519 31.35 11.30 34.36
N THR A 520 30.06 11.62 34.26
CA THR A 520 29.42 12.06 33.04
C THR A 520 29.24 13.57 32.97
N GLU A 521 28.80 14.02 31.80
CA GLU A 521 28.17 15.31 31.66
C GLU A 521 26.88 15.39 32.50
N VAL A 522 26.44 16.61 32.75
CA VAL A 522 25.33 16.92 33.66
C VAL A 522 24.05 17.12 32.85
N ALA A 523 23.00 16.38 33.18
CA ALA A 523 21.65 16.67 32.71
C ALA A 523 21.01 17.69 33.65
N THR A 524 20.68 18.88 33.13
CA THR A 524 20.04 19.93 33.91
C THR A 524 18.52 19.91 33.69
N ILE A 525 17.75 19.60 34.73
CA ILE A 525 16.29 19.76 34.77
C ILE A 525 15.97 21.08 35.47
N ARG A 526 15.23 21.97 34.82
CA ARG A 526 14.87 23.29 35.36
C ARG A 526 13.41 23.32 35.79
N LEU A 527 13.17 23.64 37.05
CA LEU A 527 11.84 23.97 37.58
C LEU A 527 11.67 25.50 37.60
N VAL A 528 10.80 26.04 36.75
CA VAL A 528 10.60 27.49 36.62
C VAL A 528 9.75 28.01 37.78
N GLY A 529 10.18 29.11 38.41
CA GLY A 529 9.43 29.73 39.51
C GLY A 529 9.36 28.92 40.82
N THR A 530 9.78 27.66 40.82
CA THR A 530 9.81 26.80 42.01
C THR A 530 10.99 27.17 42.92
N THR A 531 10.72 27.28 44.22
CA THR A 531 11.74 27.57 45.25
C THR A 531 11.57 26.63 46.44
N GLY A 532 12.64 26.36 47.18
CA GLY A 532 12.61 25.48 48.35
C GLY A 532 12.61 23.98 48.03
N PHE A 533 12.85 23.60 46.77
CA PHE A 533 12.99 22.21 46.35
C PHE A 533 14.25 21.58 46.95
N THR A 534 14.17 20.31 47.34
CA THR A 534 15.26 19.57 47.97
C THR A 534 15.41 18.17 47.36
N ALA A 535 16.64 17.65 47.34
CA ALA A 535 16.96 16.40 46.66
C ALA A 535 16.21 15.16 47.21
N ASP A 536 15.69 15.20 48.44
CA ASP A 536 14.87 14.12 49.01
C ASP A 536 13.45 14.04 48.45
N LEU A 537 13.02 15.04 47.67
CA LEU A 537 11.76 15.04 46.93
C LEU A 537 11.85 14.33 45.58
N ILE A 538 13.08 14.06 45.11
CA ILE A 538 13.28 13.30 43.87
C ILE A 538 13.13 11.81 44.16
N VAL A 539 12.30 11.15 43.37
CA VAL A 539 12.13 9.70 43.39
C VAL A 539 13.08 9.09 42.35
N ALA A 540 13.79 8.02 42.72
CA ALA A 540 14.60 7.29 41.76
C ALA A 540 13.68 6.48 40.83
N LEU A 541 13.89 6.60 39.52
CA LEU A 541 13.20 5.83 38.49
C LEU A 541 13.74 4.38 38.43
#